data_AF-A0A917RMR6-F1
#
_entry.id   AF-A0A917RMR6-F1
#
_cell.length_a   1.000
_cell.length_b   1.000
_cell.length_c   1.000
_cell.angle_alpha   90.00
_cell.angle_beta   90.00
_cell.angle_gamma   90.00
#
_symmetry.space_group_name_H-M   'P 1'
#
loop_
_entity.id
_entity.type
_entity.pdbx_description
1 polymer ?
#
loop_
_entity_poly.entity_id
_entity_poly.type
_entity_poly.pdbx_seq_one_letter_code
_entity_poly.pdbx_strand_id
1 'polypeptide(L)'
;MNIRATLAGALATAGMAAGLLSIPAAASANSQTVLSSPLLLRFQDGTVLSRNAAGTTNFTPSRNATTLTSGSWTGYVQYNDGSKTYFCAAQTRDVSGKPATTLFLSAQKASWCL
;
A
#
# COMPACT_ATOMS: atom_id res chain seq x y z
N MET A 1 -32.43 18.24 0.13
CA MET A 1 -31.37 19.21 0.52
C MET A 1 -30.28 19.11 -0.54
N ASN A 2 -30.25 20.09 -1.44
CA ASN A 2 -29.35 20.19 -2.59
C ASN A 2 -28.13 21.01 -2.22
N ILE A 3 -26.91 20.57 -2.54
CA ILE A 3 -25.80 21.50 -2.88
C ILE A 3 -24.99 20.87 -4.03
N ARG A 4 -25.19 21.41 -5.23
CA ARG A 4 -24.24 21.34 -6.35
C ARG A 4 -23.16 22.38 -6.09
N ALA A 5 -21.90 22.00 -6.09
CA ALA A 5 -20.79 22.94 -6.18
C ALA A 5 -20.12 22.76 -7.54
N THR A 6 -20.61 23.53 -8.52
CA THR A 6 -19.85 23.89 -9.72
C THR A 6 -18.90 24.99 -9.30
N LEU A 7 -17.58 24.80 -9.44
CA LEU A 7 -16.64 25.91 -9.49
C LEU A 7 -15.91 25.88 -10.83
N ALA A 8 -16.30 26.83 -11.67
CA ALA A 8 -15.56 27.31 -12.82
C ALA A 8 -14.68 28.50 -12.39
N GLY A 9 -13.62 28.77 -13.16
CA GLY A 9 -12.75 29.96 -13.01
C GLY A 9 -11.27 29.57 -12.94
N ALA A 10 -10.55 29.32 -14.04
CA ALA A 10 -10.17 30.18 -15.17
C ALA A 10 -8.97 31.11 -14.87
N LEU A 11 -8.07 31.17 -15.87
CA LEU A 11 -7.05 32.19 -16.18
C LEU A 11 -5.72 32.04 -15.40
N ALA A 12 -4.71 31.40 -16.00
CA ALA A 12 -3.78 31.99 -16.98
C ALA A 12 -2.90 33.11 -16.39
N THR A 13 -1.67 32.75 -16.02
CA THR A 13 -0.52 33.66 -16.10
C THR A 13 0.64 32.90 -16.74
N ALA A 14 0.78 33.12 -18.05
CA ALA A 14 1.98 32.79 -18.80
C ALA A 14 3.09 33.74 -18.36
N GLY A 15 3.95 33.28 -17.46
CA GLY A 15 5.24 33.90 -17.21
C GLY A 15 6.29 33.27 -18.12
N MET A 16 6.59 33.89 -19.26
CA MET A 16 7.76 33.54 -20.03
C MET A 16 9.00 34.05 -19.31
N ALA A 17 9.83 33.16 -18.79
CA ALA A 17 11.19 33.49 -18.36
C ALA A 17 12.10 32.30 -18.64
N ALA A 18 12.93 32.49 -19.66
CA ALA A 18 14.25 31.92 -19.91
C ALA A 18 14.64 30.59 -19.21
N GLY A 19 14.94 29.61 -20.06
CA GLY A 19 16.00 28.63 -19.81
C GLY A 19 15.56 27.35 -19.10
N LEU A 20 16.17 26.25 -19.57
CA LEU A 20 16.18 24.91 -18.99
C LEU A 20 15.00 24.01 -19.41
N LEU A 21 15.32 23.20 -20.42
CA LEU A 21 14.84 21.84 -20.71
C LEU A 21 13.64 21.38 -19.86
N SER A 22 12.50 21.32 -20.54
CA SER A 22 11.24 20.78 -20.07
C SER A 22 11.39 19.29 -19.77
N ILE A 23 11.46 18.93 -18.49
CA ILE A 23 11.15 17.57 -18.05
C ILE A 23 9.72 17.64 -17.50
N PRO A 24 8.71 16.96 -18.09
CA PRO A 24 7.47 16.76 -17.39
C PRO A 24 7.80 15.94 -16.15
N ALA A 25 7.71 16.55 -14.97
CA ALA A 25 7.59 15.81 -13.73
C ALA A 25 6.31 14.98 -13.85
N ALA A 26 6.47 13.70 -14.19
CA ALA A 26 5.42 12.72 -14.06
C ALA A 26 5.09 12.66 -12.56
N ALA A 27 4.13 13.49 -12.14
CA ALA A 27 3.45 13.34 -10.88
C ALA A 27 2.78 11.97 -10.95
N SER A 28 3.43 10.96 -10.39
CA SER A 28 2.79 9.68 -10.13
C SER A 28 1.71 9.97 -9.10
N ALA A 29 0.51 10.22 -9.60
CA ALA A 29 -0.70 10.20 -8.80
C ALA A 29 -0.93 8.75 -8.35
N ASN A 30 -0.12 8.27 -7.41
CA ASN A 30 -0.50 7.16 -6.57
C ASN A 30 -1.64 7.69 -5.70
N SER A 31 -2.87 7.52 -6.17
CA SER A 31 -4.04 7.57 -5.32
C SER A 31 -3.88 6.47 -4.28
N GLN A 32 -3.16 6.77 -3.20
CA GLN A 32 -3.06 5.90 -2.04
C GLN A 32 -4.47 5.86 -1.47
N THR A 33 -5.20 4.78 -1.75
CA THR A 33 -6.46 4.48 -1.09
C THR A 33 -6.14 4.23 0.38
N VAL A 34 -6.12 5.28 1.21
CA VAL A 34 -5.87 5.18 2.65
C VAL A 34 -7.11 4.54 3.26
N LEU A 35 -7.07 3.22 3.45
CA LEU A 35 -8.11 2.50 4.16
C LEU A 35 -8.04 2.80 5.66
N SER A 36 -9.20 2.85 6.31
CA SER A 36 -9.37 3.28 7.70
C SER A 36 -8.67 2.40 8.73
N SER A 37 -8.32 1.16 8.40
CA SER A 37 -7.59 0.25 9.29
C SER A 37 -6.27 -0.21 8.65
N PRO A 38 -5.12 0.11 9.28
CA PRO A 38 -3.81 -0.28 8.75
C PRO A 38 -3.60 -1.79 8.86
N LEU A 39 -2.78 -2.32 7.95
CA LEU A 39 -2.19 -3.64 8.09
C LEU A 39 -1.02 -3.58 9.09
N LEU A 40 -0.98 -4.53 10.02
CA LEU A 40 0.09 -4.71 10.99
C LEU A 40 0.78 -6.05 10.75
N LEU A 41 2.08 -6.02 10.49
CA LEU A 41 2.93 -7.20 10.37
C LEU A 41 3.96 -7.19 11.51
N ARG A 42 3.86 -8.16 12.41
CA ARG A 42 4.78 -8.33 13.53
C ARG A 42 5.91 -9.25 13.12
N PHE A 43 7.13 -8.92 13.51
CA PHE A 43 8.33 -9.72 13.28
C PHE A 43 8.80 -10.37 14.58
N GLN A 44 9.64 -11.40 14.44
CA GLN A 44 10.19 -12.17 15.55
C GLN A 44 11.11 -11.32 16.46
N ASP A 45 11.73 -10.28 15.92
CA ASP A 45 12.54 -9.30 16.66
C ASP A 45 11.70 -8.30 17.50
N GLY A 46 10.37 -8.45 17.49
CA GLY A 46 9.44 -7.54 18.16
C GLY A 46 9.04 -6.30 17.36
N THR A 47 9.68 -6.06 16.20
CA THR A 47 9.33 -4.94 15.32
C THR A 47 7.94 -5.12 14.75
N VAL A 48 7.19 -4.02 14.65
CA VAL A 48 5.88 -3.99 13.99
C VAL A 48 5.94 -3.06 12.79
N LEU A 49 5.69 -3.61 11.60
CA LEU A 49 5.45 -2.84 10.39
C LEU A 49 3.96 -2.50 10.30
N SER A 50 3.65 -1.21 10.27
CA SER A 50 2.30 -0.70 10.00
C SER A 50 2.21 -0.16 8.58
N ARG A 51 1.17 -0.52 7.84
CA ARG A 51 0.94 -0.09 6.45
C ARG A 51 -0.49 0.36 6.23
N ASN A 52 -0.63 1.55 5.68
CA ASN A 52 -1.90 2.20 5.36
C ASN A 52 -2.01 2.59 3.88
N ALA A 53 -1.16 2.01 3.03
CA ALA A 53 -1.14 2.29 1.60
C ALA A 53 -0.96 0.99 0.79
N ALA A 54 -1.69 0.93 -0.32
CA ALA A 54 -1.56 -0.13 -1.31
C ALA A 54 -0.15 -0.17 -1.89
N GLY A 55 0.27 -1.35 -2.36
CA GLY A 55 1.53 -1.54 -3.06
C GLY A 55 2.34 -2.71 -2.54
N THR A 56 3.57 -2.80 -3.04
CA THR A 56 4.51 -3.88 -2.73
C THR A 56 5.62 -3.38 -1.83
N THR A 57 5.98 -4.18 -0.83
CA THR A 57 7.11 -3.94 0.07
C THR A 57 8.07 -5.09 -0.10
N ASN A 58 9.33 -4.79 -0.39
CA ASN A 58 10.38 -5.80 -0.44
C ASN A 58 11.23 -5.67 0.83
N PHE A 59 11.53 -6.80 1.45
CA PHE A 59 12.34 -6.89 2.66
C PHE A 59 13.74 -7.39 2.27
N THR A 60 14.74 -6.50 2.38
CA THR A 60 16.15 -6.84 2.18
C THR A 60 16.94 -6.36 3.40
N PRO A 61 17.43 -7.24 4.27
CA PRO A 61 17.28 -8.71 4.23
C PRO A 61 15.84 -9.17 4.53
N SER A 62 15.55 -10.44 4.23
CA SER A 62 14.26 -11.06 4.60
C SER A 62 14.05 -11.06 6.11
N ARG A 63 12.79 -10.91 6.55
CA ARG A 63 12.43 -10.74 7.97
C ARG A 63 11.47 -11.82 8.44
N ASN A 64 11.73 -12.45 9.58
CA ASN A 64 10.86 -13.50 10.13
C ASN A 64 9.56 -12.88 10.65
N ALA A 65 8.47 -13.00 9.89
CA ALA A 65 7.15 -12.54 10.31
C ALA A 65 6.49 -13.55 11.25
N THR A 66 5.76 -13.08 12.26
CA THR A 66 5.08 -13.93 13.24
C THR A 66 3.58 -13.81 13.12
N THR A 67 3.05 -12.60 13.09
CA THR A 67 1.60 -12.36 13.04
C THR A 67 1.28 -11.25 12.05
N LEU A 68 0.25 -11.46 11.23
CA LEU A 68 -0.30 -10.48 10.30
C LEU A 68 -1.73 -10.14 10.69
N THR A 69 -2.02 -8.86 10.91
CA THR A 69 -3.37 -8.32 11.08
C THR A 69 -3.67 -7.42 9.87
N SER A 70 -4.60 -7.84 9.03
CA SER A 70 -4.81 -7.25 7.71
C SER A 70 -5.56 -5.92 7.69
N GLY A 71 -6.24 -5.52 8.78
CA GLY A 71 -7.05 -4.29 8.79
C GLY A 71 -8.13 -4.36 7.70
N SER A 72 -8.21 -3.37 6.82
CA SER A 72 -9.15 -3.40 5.67
C SER A 72 -8.51 -3.91 4.38
N TRP A 73 -7.30 -4.47 4.45
CA TRP A 73 -6.49 -4.81 3.28
C TRP A 73 -6.61 -6.26 2.86
N THR A 74 -6.51 -6.51 1.56
CA THR A 74 -6.27 -7.85 1.04
C THR A 74 -4.85 -7.93 0.46
N GLY A 75 -4.29 -9.13 0.37
CA GLY A 75 -2.93 -9.25 -0.16
C GLY A 75 -2.29 -10.60 0.12
N TYR A 76 -0.96 -10.62 0.03
CA TYR A 76 -0.17 -11.79 0.37
C TYR A 76 1.19 -11.41 0.93
N VAL A 77 1.74 -12.32 1.74
CA VAL A 77 3.14 -12.33 2.15
C VAL A 77 3.84 -13.43 1.37
N GLN A 78 4.92 -13.10 0.67
CA GLN A 78 5.81 -14.05 0.03
C GLN A 78 7.03 -14.28 0.93
N TYR A 79 7.47 -15.54 0.99
CA TYR A 79 8.61 -15.96 1.79
C TYR A 79 9.80 -16.34 0.92
N ASN A 80 10.95 -16.55 1.55
CA ASN A 80 12.20 -16.90 0.87
C ASN A 80 12.15 -18.25 0.15
N ASP A 81 11.30 -19.17 0.59
CA ASP A 81 11.06 -20.46 -0.09
C ASP A 81 10.13 -20.34 -1.32
N GLY A 82 9.72 -19.12 -1.68
CA GLY A 82 8.80 -18.84 -2.78
C GLY A 82 7.32 -19.06 -2.44
N SER A 83 7.01 -19.61 -1.27
CA SER A 83 5.62 -19.81 -0.84
C SER A 83 4.94 -18.47 -0.53
N LYS A 84 3.60 -18.45 -0.61
CA LYS A 84 2.77 -17.27 -0.36
C LYS A 84 1.66 -17.58 0.62
N THR A 85 1.47 -16.72 1.61
CA THR A 85 0.28 -16.71 2.46
C THR A 85 -0.62 -15.57 2.03
N TYR A 86 -1.79 -15.91 1.50
CA TYR A 86 -2.82 -14.96 1.12
C TYR A 86 -3.67 -14.58 2.33
N PHE A 87 -4.09 -13.32 2.39
CA PHE A 87 -4.97 -12.81 3.44
C PHE A 87 -6.05 -11.90 2.86
N CYS A 88 -7.16 -11.82 3.59
CA CYS A 88 -8.31 -10.98 3.28
C CYS A 88 -8.49 -9.92 4.37
N ALA A 89 -9.28 -8.90 4.07
CA ALA A 89 -9.62 -7.86 5.03
C ALA A 89 -10.23 -8.46 6.32
N ALA A 90 -9.96 -7.80 7.44
CA ALA A 90 -10.39 -8.13 8.79
C ALA A 90 -9.92 -9.51 9.30
N GLN A 91 -8.84 -10.06 8.73
CA GLN A 91 -8.21 -11.29 9.20
C GLN A 91 -6.96 -11.01 10.04
N THR A 92 -6.80 -11.80 11.09
CA THR A 92 -5.53 -12.01 11.78
C THR A 92 -5.03 -13.41 11.47
N ARG A 93 -3.79 -13.52 11.02
CA ARG A 93 -3.14 -14.77 10.62
C ARG A 93 -1.85 -14.92 11.41
N ASP A 94 -1.66 -16.10 11.96
CA ASP A 94 -0.32 -16.54 12.32
C ASP A 94 0.44 -16.88 11.03
N VAL A 95 1.61 -16.26 10.86
CA VAL A 95 2.50 -16.43 9.69
C VAL A 95 3.85 -17.03 10.12
N SER A 96 3.86 -17.70 11.29
CA SER A 96 5.00 -18.18 12.08
C SER A 96 6.29 -18.47 11.30
N GLY A 97 7.19 -17.49 11.35
CA GLY A 97 8.63 -17.71 11.38
C GLY A 97 9.31 -17.88 10.04
N LYS A 98 8.56 -17.88 8.93
CA LYS A 98 9.21 -17.89 7.62
C LYS A 98 9.78 -16.49 7.30
N PRO A 99 11.01 -16.43 6.77
CA PRO A 99 11.61 -15.17 6.34
C PRO A 99 10.79 -14.58 5.18
N ALA A 100 10.02 -13.53 5.47
CA ALA A 100 9.24 -12.78 4.51
C ALA A 100 10.17 -11.95 3.62
N THR A 101 9.97 -12.03 2.32
CA THR A 101 10.72 -11.31 1.28
C THR A 101 9.87 -10.21 0.65
N THR A 102 8.56 -10.43 0.52
CA THR A 102 7.65 -9.46 -0.08
C THR A 102 6.31 -9.41 0.64
N LEU A 103 5.78 -8.20 0.84
CA LEU A 103 4.41 -7.95 1.28
C LEU A 103 3.68 -7.16 0.19
N PHE A 104 2.64 -7.75 -0.37
CA PHE A 104 1.73 -7.09 -1.31
C PHE A 104 0.43 -6.71 -0.61
N LEU A 105 -0.02 -5.48 -0.83
CA LEU A 105 -1.24 -4.89 -0.26
C LEU A 105 -2.11 -4.32 -1.38
N SER A 106 -3.40 -4.68 -1.37
CA SER A 106 -4.43 -4.12 -2.23
C SER A 106 -5.60 -3.60 -1.41
N ALA A 107 -6.12 -2.44 -1.82
CA ALA A 107 -7.36 -1.89 -1.28
C ALA A 107 -8.62 -2.52 -1.92
N GLN A 108 -8.44 -3.27 -3.01
CA GLN A 108 -9.53 -3.97 -3.67
C GLN A 108 -9.74 -5.33 -3.02
N LYS A 109 -11.00 -5.81 -3.00
CA LYS A 109 -11.30 -7.18 -2.59
C LYS A 109 -10.65 -8.14 -3.58
N ALA A 110 -9.76 -8.98 -3.10
CA ALA A 110 -9.13 -10.00 -3.93
C ALA A 110 -10.12 -11.12 -4.28
N SER A 111 -9.93 -11.76 -5.43
CA SER A 111 -10.82 -12.84 -5.92
C SER A 111 -10.82 -14.08 -5.04
N TRP A 112 -9.77 -14.30 -4.25
CA TRP A 112 -9.69 -15.41 -3.28
C TRP A 112 -10.36 -15.10 -1.93
N CYS A 113 -10.88 -13.88 -1.76
CA CYS A 113 -11.63 -13.48 -0.57
C CYS A 113 -13.13 -13.65 -0.86
N LEU A 114 -13.77 -14.59 -0.16
CA LEU A 114 -15.22 -14.82 -0.24
C LEU A 114 -16.00 -13.69 0.43
#